data_AF-A0A6L2MC13-F1
#
_entry.id   AF-A0A6L2MC13-F1
#
_cell.length_a   1.000
_cell.length_b   1.000
_cell.length_c   1.000
_cell.angle_alpha   90.00
_cell.angle_beta   90.00
_cell.angle_gamma   90.00
#
_symmetry.space_group_name_H-M   'P 1'
#
loop_
_entity.id
_entity.type
_entity.pdbx_description
1 polymer ?
#
loop_
_entity_poly.entity_id
_entity_poly.type
_entity_poly.pdbx_seq_one_letter_code
_entity_poly.pdbx_strand_id
1 'polypeptide(L)'
;MTSLADKAILSGVDNRPPMLEKDMYDSWKNGMELYMLNRQYGRMILESVEQGPLLWPTVEEDGVTRLKKYSELSAVEALQADCDVKATNIILQGLLSEVYALVSTHKVAKELWEMIQMLMQGTSLTKQERECKLYDEFDKFSYRKGETLCDFYLRFSLLLNDMNMYNIKLEQFQVNTKFLNTLPHE
;
A
#
# COMPACT_ATOMS: atom_id res chain seq x y z
N MET A 1 15.91 16.07 35.63
CA MET A 1 16.48 16.73 34.42
C MET A 1 16.83 15.63 33.44
N THR A 2 15.95 15.36 32.48
CA THR A 2 16.19 14.42 31.38
C THR A 2 17.19 15.04 30.41
N SER A 3 18.19 14.26 30.00
CA SER A 3 19.32 14.76 29.23
C SER A 3 18.93 15.01 27.77
N LEU A 4 19.68 15.86 27.07
CA LEU A 4 19.52 16.12 25.63
C LEU A 4 19.66 14.83 24.79
N ALA A 5 20.32 13.79 25.33
CA ALA A 5 20.44 12.47 24.72
C ALA A 5 19.14 11.65 24.81
N ASP A 6 18.33 11.83 25.86
CA ASP A 6 17.05 11.12 26.02
C ASP A 6 15.97 11.62 25.04
N LYS A 7 16.15 12.82 24.47
CA LYS A 7 15.31 13.34 23.38
C LYS A 7 15.73 12.86 21.99
N ALA A 8 16.93 12.29 21.84
CA ALA A 8 17.45 11.81 20.56
C ALA A 8 17.07 10.35 20.24
N ILE A 9 16.58 9.60 21.23
CA ILE A 9 16.23 8.17 21.06
C ILE A 9 14.78 7.97 20.54
N LEU A 10 13.96 9.03 20.48
CA LEU A 10 12.58 8.96 19.97
C LEU A 10 12.36 9.60 18.58
N SER A 11 13.39 10.15 17.92
CA SER A 11 13.26 10.75 16.58
C SER A 11 13.90 9.91 15.45
N GLY A 12 14.34 8.69 15.75
CA GLY A 12 15.04 7.80 14.82
C GLY A 12 14.32 6.48 14.52
N VAL A 13 13.01 6.37 14.73
CA VAL A 13 12.23 5.22 14.27
C VAL A 13 12.03 5.39 12.78
N ASP A 14 12.81 4.64 11.99
CA ASP A 14 12.89 4.59 10.53
C ASP A 14 11.97 5.57 9.76
N ASN A 15 12.55 6.67 9.27
CA ASN A 15 11.90 7.57 8.31
C ASN A 15 11.79 6.94 6.90
N ARG A 16 11.96 5.63 6.77
CA ARG A 16 11.93 4.94 5.49
C ARG A 16 10.50 4.47 5.19
N PRO A 17 10.01 4.60 3.95
CA PRO A 17 8.75 3.97 3.57
C PRO A 17 8.83 2.45 3.71
N PRO A 18 7.69 1.76 3.91
CA PRO A 18 7.64 0.30 3.95
C PRO A 18 8.19 -0.29 2.65
N MET A 19 8.97 -1.37 2.78
CA MET A 19 9.51 -2.10 1.64
C MET A 19 8.46 -3.05 1.09
N LEU A 20 8.32 -3.10 -0.24
CA LEU A 20 7.46 -4.03 -0.92
C LEU A 20 8.03 -5.44 -0.84
N GLU A 21 7.25 -6.40 -0.36
CA GLU A 21 7.59 -7.83 -0.39
C GLU A 21 6.68 -8.56 -1.39
N LYS A 22 7.21 -9.63 -2.01
CA LYS A 22 6.63 -10.29 -3.18
C LYS A 22 5.18 -10.75 -3.03
N ASP A 23 4.77 -11.07 -1.80
CA ASP A 23 3.43 -11.59 -1.48
C ASP A 23 2.64 -10.70 -0.51
N MET A 24 3.20 -9.53 -0.13
CA MET A 24 2.62 -8.64 0.88
C MET A 24 2.15 -7.30 0.29
N TYR A 25 1.77 -7.28 -0.99
CA TYR A 25 1.40 -6.04 -1.67
C TYR A 25 0.30 -5.27 -0.95
N ASP A 26 -0.74 -5.94 -0.46
CA ASP A 26 -1.86 -5.24 0.18
C ASP A 26 -1.46 -4.63 1.53
N SER A 27 -0.62 -5.32 2.30
CA SER A 27 -0.03 -4.76 3.53
C SER A 27 0.92 -3.60 3.21
N TRP A 28 1.74 -3.74 2.17
CA TRP A 28 2.63 -2.69 1.70
C TRP A 28 1.85 -1.45 1.26
N LYS A 29 0.77 -1.64 0.48
CA LYS A 29 -0.11 -0.57 -0.01
C LYS A 29 -0.68 0.23 1.17
N ASN A 30 -1.32 -0.45 2.12
CA ASN A 30 -1.89 0.18 3.31
C ASN A 30 -0.81 0.90 4.15
N GLY A 31 0.34 0.25 4.34
CA GLY A 31 1.47 0.85 5.05
C GLY A 31 2.00 2.10 4.36
N MET A 32 2.07 2.09 3.03
CA MET A 32 2.58 3.19 2.22
C MET A 32 1.61 4.39 2.22
N GLU A 33 0.30 4.14 2.10
CA GLU A 33 -0.74 5.18 2.20
C GLU A 33 -0.70 5.87 3.58
N LEU A 34 -0.64 5.09 4.67
CA LEU A 34 -0.50 5.63 6.02
C LEU A 34 0.80 6.41 6.20
N TYR A 35 1.91 5.90 5.66
CA TYR A 35 3.19 6.57 5.69
C TYR A 35 3.15 7.92 4.97
N MET A 36 2.53 8.00 3.78
CA MET A 36 2.35 9.26 3.03
C MET A 36 1.48 10.25 3.81
N LEU A 37 0.36 9.80 4.39
CA LEU A 37 -0.54 10.64 5.19
C LEU A 37 0.15 11.23 6.42
N ASN A 38 1.12 10.53 6.99
CA ASN A 38 1.90 11.00 8.14
C ASN A 38 3.03 11.99 7.75
N ARG A 39 3.22 12.30 6.46
CA ARG A 39 4.18 13.32 6.01
C ARG A 39 3.53 14.71 5.98
N GLN A 40 4.37 15.75 6.03
CA GLN A 40 3.92 17.11 5.75
C GLN A 40 3.30 17.18 4.34
N TYR A 41 2.11 17.76 4.26
CA TYR A 41 1.23 17.77 3.08
C TYR A 41 0.77 16.37 2.63
N GLY A 42 0.68 15.41 3.57
CA GLY A 42 0.38 14.01 3.29
C GLY A 42 -0.89 13.77 2.47
N ARG A 43 -1.90 14.63 2.61
CA ARG A 43 -3.12 14.57 1.77
C ARG A 43 -2.84 14.89 0.30
N MET A 44 -2.09 15.97 0.02
CA MET A 44 -1.69 16.32 -1.35
C MET A 44 -0.78 15.25 -1.96
N ILE A 45 0.12 14.68 -1.15
CA ILE A 45 1.00 13.57 -1.57
C ILE A 45 0.17 12.34 -1.97
N LEU A 46 -0.82 11.96 -1.16
CA LEU A 46 -1.68 10.82 -1.47
C LEU A 46 -2.55 11.09 -2.70
N GLU A 47 -3.09 12.31 -2.84
CA GLU A 47 -3.86 12.71 -4.02
C GLU A 47 -3.03 12.62 -5.31
N SER A 48 -1.73 12.94 -5.29
CA SER A 48 -0.82 12.74 -6.43
C SER A 48 -0.74 11.28 -6.89
N VAL A 49 -0.92 10.33 -5.98
CA VAL A 49 -0.92 8.88 -6.26
C VAL A 49 -2.26 8.43 -6.81
N GLU A 50 -3.38 8.91 -6.23
CA GLU A 50 -4.72 8.50 -6.61
C GLU A 50 -5.19 9.15 -7.92
N GLN A 51 -4.98 10.46 -8.05
CA GLN A 51 -5.50 11.26 -9.15
C GLN A 51 -4.45 11.51 -10.23
N GLY A 52 -3.18 11.48 -9.85
CA GLY A 52 -2.06 11.88 -10.70
C GLY A 52 -1.68 13.34 -10.44
N PRO A 53 -0.58 13.81 -11.06
CA PRO A 53 -0.11 15.17 -10.90
C PRO A 53 -1.13 16.11 -11.52
N LEU A 54 -1.23 17.31 -10.95
CA LEU A 54 -1.99 18.37 -11.59
C LEU A 54 -1.34 18.70 -12.94
N LEU A 55 -2.15 19.03 -13.95
CA LEU A 55 -1.62 19.50 -15.24
C LEU A 55 -0.64 20.65 -15.01
N TRP A 56 0.58 20.51 -15.53
CA TRP A 56 1.60 21.52 -15.36
C TRP A 56 1.11 22.85 -15.95
N PRO A 57 1.09 23.95 -15.18
CA PRO A 57 0.47 25.20 -15.61
C PRO A 57 1.10 25.76 -16.88
N THR A 58 0.26 26.34 -17.74
CA THR A 58 0.68 27.05 -18.95
C THR A 58 0.52 28.56 -18.78
N VAL A 59 1.24 29.30 -19.63
CA VAL A 59 1.11 30.74 -19.80
C VAL A 59 1.13 31.06 -21.30
N GLU A 60 0.31 32.01 -21.71
CA GLU A 60 0.38 32.55 -23.07
C GLU A 60 1.37 33.72 -23.10
N GLU A 61 2.36 33.62 -23.97
CA GLU A 61 3.34 34.67 -24.22
C GLU A 61 3.41 34.89 -25.74
N ASP A 62 3.12 36.11 -26.18
CA ASP A 62 3.09 36.49 -27.61
C ASP A 62 2.18 35.61 -28.50
N GLY A 63 1.05 35.15 -27.94
CA GLY A 63 0.10 34.28 -28.66
C GLY A 63 0.53 32.82 -28.77
N VAL A 64 1.63 32.42 -28.10
CA VAL A 64 2.09 31.03 -28.02
C VAL A 64 1.89 30.53 -26.59
N THR A 65 1.18 29.41 -26.44
CA THR A 65 1.04 28.73 -25.15
C THR A 65 2.31 27.93 -24.85
N ARG A 66 2.97 28.23 -23.72
CA ARG A 66 4.10 27.45 -23.20
C ARG A 66 3.87 27.03 -21.76
N LEU A 67 4.61 26.03 -21.29
CA LEU A 67 4.62 25.67 -19.87
C LEU A 67 5.30 26.77 -19.05
N LYS A 68 4.78 27.01 -17.84
CA LYS A 68 5.44 27.87 -16.86
C LYS A 68 6.74 27.24 -16.38
N LYS A 69 7.74 28.07 -16.10
CA LYS A 69 8.92 27.67 -15.32
C LYS A 69 8.53 27.53 -13.85
N TYR A 70 9.28 26.76 -13.09
CA TYR A 70 9.03 26.60 -11.64
C TYR A 70 8.98 27.96 -10.90
N SER A 71 9.86 28.91 -11.25
CA SER A 71 9.90 30.25 -10.67
C SER A 71 8.67 31.13 -11.01
N GLU A 72 7.88 30.74 -12.01
CA GLU A 72 6.66 31.43 -12.45
C GLU A 72 5.41 30.84 -11.78
N LEU A 73 5.57 29.76 -11.00
CA LEU A 73 4.48 29.13 -10.28
C LEU A 73 4.06 29.97 -9.08
N SER A 74 2.75 30.04 -8.85
CA SER A 74 2.21 30.46 -7.57
C SER A 74 2.67 29.51 -6.46
N ALA A 75 2.58 29.97 -5.22
CA ALA A 75 2.97 29.15 -4.06
C ALA A 75 2.19 27.81 -3.99
N VAL A 76 0.93 27.80 -4.41
CA VAL A 76 0.09 26.58 -4.42
C VAL A 76 0.51 25.62 -5.53
N GLU A 77 0.76 26.13 -6.75
CA GLU A 77 1.24 25.32 -7.88
C GLU A 77 2.62 24.70 -7.57
N ALA A 78 3.54 25.48 -7.00
CA ALA A 78 4.86 25.00 -6.60
C ALA A 78 4.77 23.92 -5.50
N LEU A 79 3.94 24.15 -4.48
CA LEU A 79 3.71 23.18 -3.42
C LEU A 79 3.16 21.85 -3.96
N GLN A 80 2.23 21.90 -4.92
CA GLN A 80 1.69 20.69 -5.54
C GLN A 80 2.77 19.94 -6.34
N ALA A 81 3.54 20.65 -7.16
CA ALA A 81 4.65 20.05 -7.91
C ALA A 81 5.67 19.37 -6.98
N ASP A 82 5.98 19.98 -5.84
CA ASP A 82 6.85 19.40 -4.82
C ASP A 82 6.23 18.14 -4.20
N CYS A 83 4.92 18.14 -3.96
CA CYS A 83 4.19 16.96 -3.45
C CYS A 83 4.18 15.81 -4.46
N ASP A 84 4.01 16.09 -5.75
CA ASP A 84 4.04 15.10 -6.83
C ASP A 84 5.42 14.42 -6.92
N VAL A 85 6.50 15.20 -6.85
CA VAL A 85 7.88 14.69 -6.78
C VAL A 85 8.10 13.87 -5.52
N LYS A 86 7.57 14.33 -4.39
CA LYS A 86 7.70 13.63 -3.10
C LYS A 86 6.95 12.29 -3.10
N ALA A 87 5.74 12.23 -3.66
CA ALA A 87 4.99 10.99 -3.84
C ALA A 87 5.78 9.98 -4.69
N THR A 88 6.33 10.43 -5.82
CA THR A 88 7.18 9.63 -6.71
C THR A 88 8.38 9.06 -5.95
N ASN A 89 9.11 9.89 -5.20
CA ASN A 89 10.27 9.47 -4.43
C ASN A 89 9.92 8.46 -3.32
N ILE A 90 8.80 8.68 -2.61
CA ILE A 90 8.33 7.76 -1.58
C ILE A 90 8.04 6.37 -2.16
N ILE A 91 7.32 6.32 -3.29
CA ILE A 91 7.01 5.06 -3.97
C ILE A 91 8.31 4.32 -4.31
N LEU A 92 9.22 4.98 -5.02
CA LEU A 92 10.47 4.35 -5.49
C LEU A 92 11.36 3.84 -4.35
N GLN A 93 11.39 4.54 -3.21
CA GLN A 93 12.18 4.13 -2.03
C GLN A 93 11.62 2.88 -1.33
N GLY A 94 10.33 2.60 -1.51
CA GLY A 94 9.67 1.42 -0.97
C GLY A 94 9.71 0.20 -1.90
N LEU A 95 10.47 0.24 -3.00
CA LEU A 95 10.53 -0.88 -3.96
C LEU A 95 11.77 -1.76 -3.77
N LEU A 96 11.61 -3.04 -4.06
CA LEU A 96 12.73 -3.95 -4.33
C LEU A 96 13.39 -3.58 -5.66
N SER A 97 14.69 -3.85 -5.77
CA SER A 97 15.49 -3.48 -6.95
C SER A 97 14.93 -4.05 -8.27
N GLU A 98 14.39 -5.26 -8.23
CA GLU A 98 13.77 -5.92 -9.39
C GLU A 98 12.53 -5.16 -9.87
N VAL A 99 11.66 -4.75 -8.93
CA VAL A 99 10.44 -4.01 -9.22
C VAL A 99 10.78 -2.61 -9.70
N TYR A 100 11.74 -1.95 -9.05
CA TYR A 100 12.26 -0.65 -9.45
C TYR A 100 12.71 -0.66 -10.91
N ALA A 101 13.51 -1.65 -11.32
CA ALA A 101 13.99 -1.75 -12.69
C ALA A 101 12.84 -1.81 -13.72
N LEU A 102 11.74 -2.51 -13.39
CA LEU A 102 10.57 -2.64 -14.26
C LEU A 102 9.75 -1.36 -14.39
N VAL A 103 9.66 -0.55 -13.33
CA VAL A 103 8.77 0.62 -13.30
C VAL A 103 9.50 1.95 -13.55
N SER A 104 10.83 1.97 -13.44
CA SER A 104 11.68 3.18 -13.47
C SER A 104 11.59 4.03 -14.75
N THR A 105 10.97 3.53 -15.82
CA THR A 105 10.71 4.31 -17.04
C THR A 105 9.61 5.36 -16.86
N HIS A 106 8.73 5.18 -15.86
CA HIS A 106 7.65 6.09 -15.55
C HIS A 106 8.11 7.14 -14.53
N LYS A 107 7.61 8.36 -14.67
CA LYS A 107 8.03 9.51 -13.85
C LYS A 107 6.93 10.06 -12.96
N VAL A 108 5.73 9.52 -13.11
CA VAL A 108 4.53 10.01 -12.45
C VAL A 108 4.12 9.05 -11.34
N ALA A 109 3.90 9.55 -10.13
CA ALA A 109 3.55 8.76 -8.96
C ALA A 109 2.37 7.80 -9.20
N LYS A 110 1.29 8.29 -9.83
CA LYS A 110 0.12 7.48 -10.20
C LYS A 110 0.44 6.35 -11.17
N GLU A 111 1.16 6.64 -12.25
CA GLU A 111 1.56 5.62 -13.23
C GLU A 111 2.41 4.54 -12.59
N LEU A 112 3.38 4.94 -11.75
CA LEU A 112 4.20 4.01 -10.96
C LEU A 112 3.32 3.14 -10.07
N TRP A 113 2.40 3.75 -9.31
CA TRP A 113 1.51 3.05 -8.40
C TRP A 113 0.63 2.03 -9.11
N GLU A 114 -0.02 2.42 -10.20
CA GLU A 114 -0.87 1.54 -11.02
C GLU A 114 -0.06 0.40 -11.64
N MET A 115 1.16 0.67 -12.11
CA MET A 115 2.04 -0.35 -12.66
C MET A 115 2.50 -1.35 -11.59
N ILE A 116 2.87 -0.89 -10.39
CA ILE A 116 3.21 -1.77 -9.26
C ILE A 116 2.01 -2.62 -8.89
N GLN A 117 0.80 -2.03 -8.83
CA GLN A 117 -0.42 -2.76 -8.57
C GLN A 117 -0.64 -3.87 -9.61
N MET A 118 -0.49 -3.56 -10.90
CA MET A 118 -0.62 -4.58 -11.96
C MET A 118 0.47 -5.66 -11.88
N LEU A 119 1.71 -5.30 -11.56
CA LEU A 119 2.81 -6.26 -11.42
C LEU A 119 2.61 -7.20 -10.23
N MET A 120 2.11 -6.68 -9.11
CA MET A 120 2.01 -7.42 -7.85
C MET A 120 0.68 -8.14 -7.67
N GLN A 121 -0.42 -7.54 -8.11
CA GLN A 121 -1.74 -8.17 -8.03
C GLN A 121 -2.09 -8.95 -9.29
N GLY A 122 -1.48 -8.64 -10.44
CA GLY A 122 -1.83 -9.19 -11.75
C GLY A 122 -3.08 -8.52 -12.34
N THR A 123 -3.80 -9.25 -13.19
CA THR A 123 -5.04 -8.79 -13.85
C THR A 123 -6.29 -9.13 -13.02
N SER A 124 -7.49 -8.77 -13.48
CA SER A 124 -8.74 -9.23 -12.82
C SER A 124 -8.84 -10.75 -12.71
N LEU A 125 -8.19 -11.50 -13.62
CA LEU A 125 -8.11 -12.95 -13.60
C LEU A 125 -7.38 -13.47 -12.36
N THR A 126 -6.28 -12.82 -11.96
CA THR A 126 -5.53 -13.22 -10.76
C THR A 126 -6.25 -12.85 -9.46
N LYS A 127 -7.12 -11.83 -9.48
CA LYS A 127 -8.01 -11.55 -8.33
C LYS A 127 -8.99 -12.71 -8.09
N GLN A 128 -9.67 -13.18 -9.13
CA GLN A 128 -10.57 -14.32 -9.02
C GLN A 128 -9.82 -15.60 -8.61
N GLU A 129 -8.63 -15.85 -9.15
CA GLU A 129 -7.78 -16.97 -8.73
C GLU A 129 -7.39 -16.89 -7.24
N ARG A 130 -7.10 -15.69 -6.71
CA ARG A 130 -6.82 -15.47 -5.29
C ARG A 130 -8.06 -15.71 -4.43
N GLU A 131 -9.22 -15.21 -4.84
CA GLU A 131 -10.49 -15.48 -4.15
C GLU A 131 -10.77 -16.99 -4.10
N CYS A 132 -10.62 -17.69 -5.24
CA CYS A 132 -10.75 -19.16 -5.29
C CYS A 132 -9.77 -19.85 -4.35
N LYS A 133 -8.49 -19.43 -4.29
CA LYS A 133 -7.49 -19.99 -3.36
C LYS A 133 -7.88 -19.77 -1.90
N LEU A 134 -8.39 -18.60 -1.54
CA LEU A 134 -8.83 -18.29 -0.18
C LEU A 134 -10.07 -19.12 0.21
N TYR A 135 -11.01 -19.32 -0.71
CA TYR A 135 -12.13 -20.24 -0.47
C TYR A 135 -11.66 -21.68 -0.30
N ASP A 136 -10.74 -22.14 -1.14
CA ASP A 136 -10.14 -23.47 -1.04
C ASP A 136 -9.39 -23.66 0.28
N GLU A 137 -8.62 -22.65 0.72
CA GLU A 137 -7.89 -22.68 1.99
C GLU A 137 -8.85 -22.65 3.18
N PHE A 138 -9.90 -21.85 3.11
CA PHE A 138 -10.97 -21.85 4.10
C PHE A 138 -11.64 -23.22 4.17
N ASP A 139 -12.04 -23.80 3.04
CA ASP A 139 -12.70 -25.10 3.01
C ASP A 139 -11.78 -26.24 3.49
N LYS A 140 -10.49 -26.19 3.16
CA LYS A 140 -9.50 -27.19 3.60
C LYS A 140 -8.89 -26.88 4.96
N PHE A 141 -9.28 -25.78 5.60
CA PHE A 141 -8.74 -25.37 6.90
C PHE A 141 -8.98 -26.50 7.90
N SER A 142 -7.91 -26.89 8.58
CA SER A 142 -7.86 -28.03 9.49
C SER A 142 -7.00 -27.73 10.71
N TYR A 143 -7.33 -28.38 11.82
CA TYR A 143 -6.46 -28.41 12.98
C TYR A 143 -5.19 -29.21 12.68
N ARG A 144 -4.04 -28.64 12.99
CA ARG A 144 -2.71 -29.22 12.79
C ARG A 144 -2.29 -29.99 14.03
N LYS A 145 -1.83 -31.22 13.86
CA LYS A 145 -1.37 -32.06 14.98
C LYS A 145 -0.27 -31.34 15.77
N GLY A 146 -0.53 -31.09 17.05
CA GLY A 146 0.42 -30.47 17.98
C GLY A 146 0.35 -28.94 18.07
N GLU A 147 -0.56 -28.27 17.37
CA GLU A 147 -0.77 -26.82 17.55
C GLU A 147 -1.60 -26.51 18.80
N THR A 148 -1.34 -25.39 19.46
CA THR A 148 -2.20 -24.97 20.59
C THR A 148 -3.52 -24.38 20.08
N LEU A 149 -4.53 -24.26 20.94
CA LEU A 149 -5.76 -23.56 20.59
C LEU A 149 -5.50 -22.09 20.22
N CYS A 150 -4.52 -21.45 20.85
CA CYS A 150 -4.10 -20.09 20.51
C CYS A 150 -3.49 -20.02 19.10
N ASP A 151 -2.62 -20.98 18.74
CA ASP A 151 -2.04 -21.03 17.39
C ASP A 151 -3.11 -21.27 16.33
N PHE A 152 -4.04 -22.20 16.58
CA PHE A 152 -5.18 -22.47 15.71
C PHE A 152 -6.03 -21.21 15.51
N TYR A 153 -6.40 -20.54 16.60
CA TYR A 153 -7.18 -19.32 16.55
C TYR A 153 -6.46 -18.22 15.76
N LEU A 154 -5.17 -18.01 16.00
CA LEU A 154 -4.38 -17.02 15.27
C LEU A 154 -4.36 -17.30 13.76
N ARG A 155 -4.10 -18.55 13.35
CA ARG A 155 -4.13 -18.94 11.92
C ARG A 155 -5.51 -18.71 11.30
N PHE A 156 -6.57 -19.07 12.02
CA PHE A 156 -7.93 -18.90 11.54
C PHE A 156 -8.30 -17.41 11.39
N SER A 157 -7.93 -16.59 12.37
CA SER A 157 -8.13 -15.14 12.33
C SER A 157 -7.36 -14.46 11.20
N LEU A 158 -6.12 -14.89 10.94
CA LEU A 158 -5.33 -14.38 9.80
C LEU A 158 -6.02 -14.71 8.47
N LEU A 159 -6.48 -15.95 8.30
CA LEU A 159 -7.23 -16.35 7.09
C LEU A 159 -8.51 -15.52 6.90
N LEU A 160 -9.27 -15.28 7.97
CA LEU A 160 -10.47 -14.43 7.88
C LEU A 160 -10.14 -12.98 7.54
N ASN A 161 -9.01 -12.46 8.05
CA ASN A 161 -8.55 -11.12 7.73
C ASN A 161 -8.18 -11.01 6.23
N ASP A 162 -7.47 -11.99 5.71
CA ASP A 162 -7.12 -12.07 4.28
C ASP A 162 -8.40 -12.14 3.42
N MET A 163 -9.37 -12.97 3.79
CA MET A 163 -10.67 -13.03 3.10
C MET A 163 -11.39 -11.68 3.09
N ASN A 164 -11.46 -11.00 4.23
CA ASN A 164 -12.08 -9.67 4.35
C ASN A 164 -11.37 -8.62 3.49
N MET A 165 -10.04 -8.67 3.42
CA MET A 165 -9.22 -7.77 2.61
C MET A 165 -9.57 -7.86 1.11
N TYR A 166 -9.92 -9.05 0.64
CA TYR A 166 -10.40 -9.29 -0.73
C TYR A 166 -11.91 -9.07 -0.92
N ASN A 167 -12.61 -8.47 0.07
CA ASN A 167 -14.06 -8.28 0.09
C ASN A 167 -14.88 -9.59 0.04
N ILE A 168 -14.29 -10.72 0.45
CA ILE A 168 -15.05 -11.96 0.63
C ILE A 168 -15.80 -11.87 1.96
N LYS A 169 -17.11 -11.64 1.88
CA LYS A 169 -17.97 -11.55 3.07
C LYS A 169 -18.50 -12.93 3.44
N LEU A 170 -18.02 -13.46 4.56
CA LEU A 170 -18.60 -14.65 5.20
C LEU A 170 -19.60 -14.21 6.27
N GLU A 171 -20.75 -14.87 6.32
CA GLU A 171 -21.70 -14.67 7.41
C GLU A 171 -21.14 -15.26 8.71
N GLN A 172 -21.47 -14.64 9.85
CA GLN A 172 -20.96 -15.07 11.15
C GLN A 172 -21.25 -16.54 11.44
N PHE A 173 -22.41 -17.05 11.00
CA PHE A 173 -22.76 -18.46 11.19
C PHE A 173 -21.83 -19.39 10.39
N GLN A 174 -21.38 -18.99 9.19
CA GLN A 174 -20.46 -19.77 8.36
C GLN A 174 -19.08 -19.86 9.03
N VAL A 175 -18.61 -18.72 9.55
CA VAL A 175 -17.35 -18.62 10.29
C VAL A 175 -17.40 -19.49 11.55
N ASN A 176 -18.44 -19.34 12.37
CA ASN A 176 -18.59 -20.09 13.62
C ASN A 176 -18.71 -21.60 13.38
N THR A 177 -19.54 -21.99 12.40
CA THR A 177 -19.71 -23.41 12.02
C THR A 177 -18.39 -24.00 11.56
N LYS A 178 -17.64 -23.27 10.72
CA LYS A 178 -16.34 -23.73 10.26
C LYS A 178 -15.36 -23.90 11.40
N PHE A 179 -15.24 -22.90 12.28
CA PHE A 179 -14.34 -22.95 13.44
C PHE A 179 -14.61 -24.18 14.30
N LEU A 180 -15.87 -24.40 14.71
CA LEU A 180 -16.27 -25.51 15.56
C LEU A 180 -16.05 -26.88 14.92
N ASN A 181 -16.41 -27.04 13.64
CA ASN A 181 -16.26 -28.31 12.92
C ASN A 181 -14.80 -28.70 12.67
N THR A 182 -13.86 -27.77 12.86
CA THR A 182 -12.45 -27.96 12.54
C THR A 182 -11.58 -28.21 13.77
N LEU A 183 -12.12 -27.98 14.97
CA LEU A 183 -11.45 -28.30 16.22
C LEU A 183 -11.23 -29.82 16.34
N PRO A 184 -10.16 -30.26 17.03
CA PRO A 184 -9.94 -31.68 17.26
C PRO A 184 -11.11 -32.27 18.05
N HIS A 185 -11.58 -33.45 17.62
CA HIS A 185 -12.51 -34.24 18.42
C HIS A 185 -11.78 -34.72 19.69
N GLU A 186 -12.37 -34.43 20.84
CA GLU A 186 -11.93 -34.97 22.14
C GLU A 186 -11.99 -36.50 22.18
#